data_AF-A0A0L8FM01-F1
#
_entry.id   AF-A0A0L8FM01-F1
#
_cell.length_a   1.000
_cell.length_b   1.000
_cell.length_c   1.000
_cell.angle_alpha   90.00
_cell.angle_beta   90.00
_cell.angle_gamma   90.00
#
_symmetry.space_group_name_H-M   'P 1'
#
loop_
_entity.id
_entity.type
_entity.pdbx_description
1 polymer ?
#
loop_
_entity_poly.entity_id
_entity_poly.type
_entity_poly.pdbx_seq_one_letter_code
_entity_poly.pdbx_strand_id
1 'polypeptide(L)'
;CDESYDAILVHDGIDKSANVIGIFCDVHNTQVVKSSGRYMYIDFYSDDKDERQGFAAKYTFFTEHQTTADSRTTPSTGENSVYNRTKRRKKKP
;
A
#
# COMPACT_ATOMS: atom_id res chain seq x y z
N CYS A 1 9.94 16.32 5.77
CA CYS A 1 11.17 15.52 5.68
C CYS A 1 12.25 16.49 5.32
N ASP A 2 13.10 16.81 6.27
CA ASP A 2 14.25 17.71 6.06
C ASP A 2 15.51 16.86 5.75
N GLU A 3 16.54 17.47 5.19
CA GLU A 3 17.55 16.85 4.30
C GLU A 3 18.56 15.88 4.94
N SER A 4 18.27 15.30 6.11
CA SER A 4 19.20 14.40 6.81
C SER A 4 18.49 13.39 7.73
N TYR A 5 17.40 12.77 7.28
CA TYR A 5 16.66 11.79 8.08
C TYR A 5 16.30 10.53 7.28
N ASP A 6 16.08 9.46 8.03
CA ASP A 6 15.35 8.27 7.62
C ASP A 6 14.02 8.63 6.93
N ALA A 7 13.82 8.08 5.74
CA ALA A 7 12.57 8.29 5.01
C ALA A 7 12.16 7.11 4.15
N ILE A 8 10.85 7.01 3.98
CA ILE A 8 10.18 6.00 3.17
C ILE A 8 9.51 6.71 2.01
N LEU A 9 9.89 6.35 0.78
CA LEU A 9 9.17 6.72 -0.43
C LEU A 9 8.25 5.58 -0.82
N VAL A 10 7.00 5.91 -1.12
CA VAL A 10 6.03 4.97 -1.69
C VAL A 10 5.82 5.33 -3.14
N HIS A 11 6.13 4.39 -4.03
CA HIS A 11 6.02 4.53 -5.47
C HIS A 11 4.81 3.78 -6.01
N ASP A 12 4.06 4.40 -6.92
CA ASP A 12 2.89 3.84 -7.59
C ASP A 12 3.28 3.02 -8.82
N GLY A 13 3.91 1.87 -8.59
CA GLY A 13 4.35 0.98 -9.66
C GLY A 13 5.20 -0.18 -9.17
N ILE A 14 5.87 -0.84 -10.12
CA ILE A 14 6.59 -2.10 -9.87
C ILE A 14 7.96 -1.92 -9.21
N ASP A 15 8.58 -0.75 -9.40
CA ASP A 15 9.92 -0.45 -8.91
C ASP A 15 10.09 1.06 -8.61
N LYS A 16 11.29 1.44 -8.16
CA LYS A 16 11.67 2.80 -7.77
C LYS A 16 11.59 3.85 -8.88
N SER A 17 11.47 3.47 -10.16
CA SER A 17 11.32 4.41 -11.26
C SER A 17 9.90 4.95 -11.38
N ALA A 18 8.92 4.32 -10.72
CA ALA A 18 7.54 4.76 -10.71
C ALA A 18 7.34 6.03 -9.86
N ASN A 19 6.22 6.73 -10.12
CA ASN A 19 5.93 8.01 -9.48
C ASN A 19 5.76 7.87 -7.96
N VAL A 20 6.32 8.81 -7.19
CA VAL A 20 6.18 8.85 -5.73
C VAL A 20 4.80 9.38 -5.36
N ILE A 21 4.05 8.60 -4.57
CA ILE A 21 2.70 8.92 -4.06
C ILE A 21 2.65 9.13 -2.55
N GLY A 22 3.77 8.97 -1.85
CA GLY A 22 3.90 9.29 -0.44
C GLY A 22 5.35 9.36 0.00
N ILE A 23 5.65 10.26 0.94
CA ILE A 23 6.95 10.40 1.59
C ILE A 23 6.71 10.45 3.09
N PHE A 24 7.37 9.57 3.85
CA PHE A 24 7.18 9.41 5.29
C PHE A 24 8.53 9.50 6.01
N CYS A 25 8.63 10.33 7.03
CA CYS A 25 9.88 10.59 7.77
C CYS A 25 9.64 10.95 9.26
N ASP A 26 8.44 10.69 9.77
CA ASP A 26 8.04 11.06 11.13
C ASP A 26 7.22 9.94 11.78
N VAL A 27 7.18 9.95 13.11
CA VAL A 27 6.61 8.90 13.97
C VAL A 27 5.07 8.91 13.94
N HIS A 28 4.45 10.01 13.51
CA HIS A 28 2.99 10.20 13.55
C HIS A 28 2.35 10.35 12.16
N ASN A 29 2.83 9.60 11.17
CA ASN A 29 2.21 9.63 9.86
C ASN A 29 0.93 8.78 9.82
N THR A 30 -0.22 9.45 9.88
CA THR A 30 -1.56 8.84 9.72
C THR A 30 -2.01 8.76 8.25
N GLN A 31 -1.19 9.20 7.31
CA GLN A 31 -1.52 9.19 5.89
C GLN A 31 -1.63 7.76 5.35
N VAL A 32 -2.76 7.50 4.69
CA VAL A 32 -2.99 6.29 3.90
C VAL A 32 -2.81 6.67 2.44
N VAL A 33 -1.95 5.93 1.74
CA VAL A 33 -1.72 6.08 0.29
C VAL A 33 -2.38 4.94 -0.47
N LYS A 34 -2.95 5.25 -1.64
CA LYS A 34 -3.62 4.29 -2.53
C LYS A 34 -2.87 4.28 -3.87
N SER A 35 -2.43 3.10 -4.30
CA SER A 35 -1.89 2.91 -5.65
C SER A 35 -2.98 3.04 -6.70
N SER A 36 -2.63 3.53 -7.89
CA SER A 36 -3.51 3.50 -9.06
C SER A 36 -3.65 2.09 -9.64
N GLY A 37 -2.67 1.22 -9.36
CA GLY A 37 -2.62 -0.13 -9.88
C GLY A 37 -2.41 -1.20 -8.81
N ARG A 38 -2.10 -2.41 -9.30
CA ARG A 38 -1.83 -3.60 -8.48
C ARG A 38 -0.41 -3.67 -7.91
N TYR A 39 0.41 -2.67 -8.22
CA TYR A 39 1.82 -2.61 -7.84
C TYR A 39 2.07 -1.36 -7.01
N MET A 40 2.87 -1.53 -5.95
CA MET A 40 3.37 -0.47 -5.10
C MET A 40 4.78 -0.88 -4.68
N TYR A 41 5.72 0.03 -4.77
CA TYR A 41 7.11 -0.19 -4.37
C TYR A 41 7.43 0.73 -3.18
N ILE A 42 8.02 0.16 -2.13
CA ILE A 42 8.38 0.88 -0.91
C ILE A 42 9.91 0.95 -0.87
N ASP A 43 10.44 2.18 -0.90
CA ASP A 43 11.87 2.45 -0.80
C ASP A 43 12.17 3.08 0.56
N PHE A 44 12.95 2.40 1.39
CA PHE A 44 13.40 2.94 2.68
C PHE A 44 14.89 3.26 2.58
N TYR A 45 15.22 4.53 2.82
CA TYR A 45 16.60 4.99 2.90
C TYR A 45 16.84 5.63 4.28
N SER A 46 18.04 5.39 4.79
CA SER A 46 18.49 5.76 6.12
C SER A 46 19.97 6.09 6.04
N ASP A 47 20.43 7.01 6.86
CA ASP A 47 21.86 7.28 7.05
C ASP A 47 22.42 6.44 8.21
N ASP A 48 23.62 6.76 8.69
CA ASP A 48 24.29 6.05 9.78
C ASP A 48 24.11 6.74 11.14
N LYS A 49 23.07 7.56 11.30
CA LYS A 49 22.85 8.39 12.49
C LYS A 49 21.41 8.34 12.98
N ASP A 50 21.25 8.63 14.27
CA ASP A 50 19.95 8.86 14.91
C ASP A 50 18.88 7.79 14.63
N GLU A 51 19.28 6.51 14.67
CA GLU A 51 18.42 5.39 14.31
C GLU A 51 17.22 5.28 15.26
N ARG A 52 16.07 4.89 14.70
CA ARG A 52 14.82 4.72 15.44
C ARG A 52 14.28 3.29 15.31
N GLN A 53 13.12 3.06 15.91
CA GLN A 53 12.47 1.75 15.92
C GLN A 53 12.10 1.21 14.51
N GLY A 54 12.17 2.04 13.47
CA GLY A 54 11.78 1.70 12.11
C GLY A 54 10.29 1.90 11.86
N PHE A 55 9.73 1.16 10.90
CA PHE A 55 8.34 1.31 10.48
C PHE A 55 7.57 -0.02 10.47
N ALA A 56 6.25 0.10 10.63
CA ALA A 56 5.32 -0.99 10.41
C ALA A 56 4.19 -0.49 9.51
N ALA A 57 3.93 -1.20 8.41
CA ALA A 57 2.88 -0.87 7.46
C ALA A 57 1.80 -1.95 7.42
N LYS A 58 0.55 -1.52 7.19
CA LYS A 58 -0.58 -2.40 6.87
C LYS A 58 -1.08 -2.04 5.48
N TYR A 59 -1.40 -3.05 4.69
CA TYR A 59 -1.96 -2.86 3.36
C TYR A 59 -3.25 -3.66 3.20
N THR A 60 -4.16 -3.13 2.38
CA THR A 60 -5.39 -3.79 1.97
C THR A 60 -5.58 -3.60 0.47
N PHE A 61 -6.21 -4.57 -0.19
CA PHE A 61 -6.60 -4.42 -1.58
C PHE A 61 -7.98 -3.76 -1.67
N PHE A 62 -8.13 -2.79 -2.56
CA PHE A 62 -9.42 -2.19 -2.88
C PHE A 62 -9.95 -2.81 -4.17
N THR A 63 -11.15 -3.36 -4.13
CA THR A 63 -11.90 -3.72 -5.33
C THR A 63 -12.78 -2.53 -5.69
N GLU A 64 -12.43 -1.79 -6.75
CA GLU A 64 -13.37 -0.85 -7.34
C GLU A 64 -14.46 -1.64 -8.06
N HIS A 65 -15.52 -1.99 -7.33
CA HIS A 65 -16.78 -2.31 -7.96
C HIS A 65 -17.32 -1.02 -8.54
N GLN A 66 -17.00 -0.72 -9.81
CA GLN A 66 -17.71 0.30 -10.55
C GLN A 66 -19.16 -0.17 -10.74
N THR A 67 -20.01 0.08 -9.75
CA THR A 67 -21.43 0.22 -10.01
C THR A 67 -21.62 1.56 -10.69
N THR A 68 -21.51 1.58 -12.02
CA THR A 68 -22.23 2.55 -12.84
C THR A 68 -23.71 2.22 -12.72
N ALA A 69 -24.31 2.56 -11.58
CA ALA A 69 -25.73 2.77 -11.49
C ALA A 69 -25.89 4.26 -11.26
N ASP A 70 -26.50 4.89 -12.26
CA ASP A 70 -27.02 6.24 -12.24
C ASP A 70 -27.54 6.64 -10.86
N SER A 71 -27.33 7.91 -10.57
CA SER A 71 -27.76 8.63 -9.38
C SER A 71 -29.12 8.18 -8.83
N ARG A 72 -29.16 8.02 -7.50
CA ARG A 72 -30.33 7.86 -6.61
C ARG A 72 -30.76 6.41 -6.34
N THR A 73 -30.30 5.86 -5.19
CA THR A 73 -31.13 5.33 -4.07
C THR A 73 -30.38 4.25 -3.23
N THR A 74 -30.06 4.61 -1.98
CA THR A 74 -29.82 3.77 -0.76
C THR A 74 -28.69 2.72 -0.68
N PRO A 75 -28.15 2.47 0.54
CA PRO A 75 -26.90 1.75 0.76
C PRO A 75 -27.02 0.23 0.61
N SER A 76 -26.23 -0.38 -0.26
CA SER A 76 -26.03 -1.83 -0.29
C SER A 76 -24.95 -2.24 0.71
N THR A 77 -25.38 -3.02 1.69
CA THR A 77 -24.59 -3.80 2.65
C THR A 77 -23.48 -4.59 1.97
N GLY A 78 -22.27 -4.51 2.54
CA GLY A 78 -21.06 -5.13 2.01
C GLY A 78 -21.11 -6.66 1.94
N GLU A 79 -20.68 -7.21 0.80
CA GLU A 79 -20.40 -8.63 0.65
C GLU A 79 -18.91 -8.89 0.87
N ASN A 80 -18.61 -9.66 1.92
CA ASN A 80 -17.29 -10.22 2.20
C ASN A 80 -16.92 -11.25 1.13
N SER A 81 -16.12 -10.87 0.13
CA SER A 81 -15.46 -11.84 -0.75
C SER A 81 -14.23 -12.43 -0.05
N VAL A 82 -14.44 -13.54 0.66
CA VAL A 82 -13.35 -14.38 1.20
C VAL A 82 -12.62 -15.01 0.02
N TYR A 83 -11.47 -14.45 -0.36
CA TYR A 83 -10.62 -15.01 -1.42
C TYR A 83 -9.87 -16.26 -0.91
N ASN A 84 -10.53 -17.41 -0.95
CA ASN A 84 -9.93 -18.70 -0.59
C ASN A 84 -8.96 -19.17 -1.68
N ARG A 85 -7.69 -18.76 -1.60
CA ARG A 85 -6.62 -19.27 -2.49
C ARG A 85 -6.07 -20.58 -1.92
N THR A 86 -6.59 -21.73 -2.38
CA THR A 86 -6.06 -23.05 -2.04
C THR A 86 -4.65 -23.24 -2.63
N LYS A 87 -3.63 -23.39 -1.77
CA LYS A 87 -2.28 -23.78 -2.19
C LYS A 87 -2.29 -25.22 -2.70
N ARG A 88 -2.14 -25.43 -4.01
CA ARG A 88 -1.84 -26.76 -4.58
C ARG A 88 -0.42 -27.16 -4.17
N ARG A 89 -0.26 -28.13 -3.27
CA ARG A 89 1.03 -28.78 -3.00
C ARG A 89 1.46 -29.51 -4.27
N LYS A 90 2.58 -29.12 -4.89
CA LYS A 90 3.22 -29.92 -5.94
C LYS A 90 3.70 -31.23 -5.28
N LYS A 91 3.13 -32.37 -5.66
CA LYS A 91 3.73 -33.69 -5.38
C LYS A 91 5.05 -33.74 -6.14
N LYS A 92 6.15 -33.91 -5.41
CA LYS A 92 7.48 -34.13 -5.99
C LYS A 92 7.54 -35.60 -6.45
N PRO A 93 8.10 -35.90 -7.63
CA PRO A 93 8.38 -37.28 -8.03
C PRO A 93 9.43 -37.94 -7.14
#